data_AF-A0AB74GS97-F1
#
_entry.id   AF-A0AB74GS97-F1
#
_cell.length_a   1.000
_cell.length_b   1.000
_cell.length_c   1.000
_cell.angle_alpha   90.00
_cell.angle_beta   90.00
_cell.angle_gamma   90.00
#
_symmetry.space_group_name_H-M   'P 1'
#
loop_
_entity.id
_entity.type
_entity.pdbx_description
1 polymer ?
#
loop_
_entity_poly.entity_id
_entity_poly.type
_entity_poly.pdbx_seq_one_letter_code
_entity_poly.pdbx_strand_id
1 'polypeptide(L)'
;MLFGGVNVDAFFLEYDNDRSGDFAPLRFIRPGHQQVVLGLITTKNGELENPQGVKARLAEAAQYVPLEQICLSPQCGFASTEEGNALSEDQQWQKVRLETSIAADVW
;
A
#
# COMPACT_ATOMS: atom_id res chain seq x y z
N MET A 1 5.14 7.67 20.01
CA MET A 1 3.91 7.55 19.20
C MET A 1 4.26 8.02 17.80
N LEU A 2 4.00 7.23 16.75
CA LEU A 2 4.43 7.55 15.37
C LEU A 2 3.41 8.47 14.67
N PHE A 3 2.19 7.99 14.46
CA PHE A 3 1.08 8.81 13.96
C PHE A 3 0.70 9.91 14.96
N GLY A 4 0.37 11.09 14.45
CA GLY A 4 0.04 12.29 15.23
C GLY A 4 1.23 13.03 15.85
N GLY A 5 2.40 12.37 16.02
CA GLY A 5 3.60 12.96 16.62
C GLY A 5 4.70 13.34 15.64
N VAL A 6 4.84 12.61 14.53
CA VAL A 6 5.88 12.85 13.52
C VAL A 6 5.38 13.81 12.44
N ASN A 7 6.17 14.85 12.16
CA ASN A 7 5.83 15.86 11.16
C ASN A 7 6.38 15.54 9.77
N VAL A 8 5.68 14.64 9.07
CA VAL A 8 5.94 14.28 7.67
C VAL A 8 4.67 14.41 6.84
N ASP A 9 4.84 14.63 5.54
CA ASP A 9 3.74 14.75 4.59
C ASP A 9 3.09 13.40 4.27
N ALA A 10 3.86 12.31 4.28
CA ALA A 10 3.36 10.98 3.95
C ALA A 10 4.03 9.88 4.77
N PHE A 11 3.28 8.82 5.05
CA PHE A 11 3.80 7.54 5.54
C PHE A 11 3.65 6.47 4.47
N PHE A 12 4.72 5.73 4.20
CA PHE A 12 4.67 4.50 3.38
C PHE A 12 4.63 3.31 4.33
N LEU A 13 3.58 2.50 4.26
CA LEU A 13 3.30 1.43 5.22
C LEU A 13 3.11 0.09 4.52
N GLU A 14 3.81 -0.95 4.97
CA GLU A 14 3.74 -2.29 4.36
C GLU A 14 2.57 -3.11 4.93
N TYR A 15 1.60 -3.46 4.08
CA TYR A 15 0.38 -4.20 4.43
C TYR A 15 0.06 -5.36 3.47
N ASP A 16 1.08 -5.92 2.81
CA ASP A 16 0.92 -6.96 1.78
C ASP A 16 0.48 -8.34 2.31
N ASN A 17 0.52 -8.56 3.62
CA ASN A 17 0.20 -9.85 4.22
C ASN A 17 -0.49 -9.72 5.58
N ASP A 18 -1.10 -10.81 6.05
CA ASP A 18 -1.91 -10.86 7.28
C ASP A 18 -1.13 -10.54 8.55
N ARG A 19 0.21 -10.59 8.54
CA ARG A 19 1.03 -10.24 9.71
C ARG A 19 1.13 -8.74 9.94
N SER A 20 0.74 -7.91 8.96
CA SER A 20 0.78 -6.45 9.08
C SER A 20 -0.31 -5.88 10.00
N GLY A 21 -1.24 -6.71 10.49
CA GLY A 21 -2.31 -6.30 11.39
C GLY A 21 -3.44 -5.54 10.68
N ASP A 22 -4.24 -4.85 11.47
CA ASP A 22 -5.40 -4.07 10.99
C ASP A 22 -5.06 -2.59 10.71
N PHE A 23 -6.02 -1.88 10.11
CA PHE A 23 -5.91 -0.45 9.83
C PHE A 23 -6.36 0.45 10.98
N ALA A 24 -6.72 -0.10 12.15
CA ALA A 24 -7.24 0.68 13.24
C ALA A 24 -6.30 1.81 13.70
N PRO A 25 -4.95 1.68 13.66
CA PRO A 25 -4.03 2.77 13.96
C PRO A 25 -4.13 4.00 13.03
N LEU A 26 -4.67 3.86 11.80
CA LEU A 26 -4.80 4.97 10.86
C LEU A 26 -5.72 6.09 11.37
N ARG A 27 -6.57 5.82 12.37
CA ARG A 27 -7.39 6.84 13.07
C ARG A 27 -6.59 7.98 13.70
N PHE A 28 -5.28 7.80 13.86
CA PHE A 28 -4.36 8.81 14.42
C PHE A 28 -3.64 9.63 13.35
N ILE A 29 -3.90 9.39 12.06
CA ILE A 29 -3.39 10.21 10.96
C ILE A 29 -4.06 11.58 11.03
N ARG A 30 -3.26 12.64 10.82
CA ARG A 30 -3.77 14.00 10.90
C ARG A 30 -4.69 14.28 9.70
N PRO A 31 -5.90 14.81 9.91
CA PRO A 31 -6.78 15.15 8.80
C PRO A 31 -6.16 16.25 7.93
N GLY A 32 -6.43 16.22 6.63
CA GLY A 32 -5.96 17.22 5.67
C GLY A 32 -4.81 16.72 4.80
N HIS A 33 -3.64 17.37 4.87
CA HIS A 33 -2.56 17.16 3.89
C HIS A 33 -1.71 15.90 4.12
N GLN A 34 -1.81 15.24 5.28
CA GLN A 34 -0.97 14.08 5.59
C GLN A 34 -1.50 12.82 4.89
N GLN A 35 -0.69 12.23 4.02
CA GLN A 35 -1.04 11.07 3.21
C GLN A 35 -0.59 9.76 3.85
N VAL A 36 -1.30 8.68 3.55
CA VAL A 36 -0.96 7.31 3.89
C VAL A 36 -0.87 6.50 2.61
N VAL A 37 0.35 6.10 2.26
CA VAL A 37 0.61 5.22 1.12
C VAL A 37 0.61 3.77 1.62
N LEU A 38 -0.43 3.04 1.24
CA LEU A 38 -0.62 1.65 1.63
C LEU A 38 0.05 0.73 0.61
N GLY A 39 1.10 0.07 1.07
CA GLY A 39 1.81 -0.96 0.35
C GLY A 39 1.05 -2.28 0.36
N LEU A 40 0.13 -2.47 -0.57
CA LEU A 40 -0.77 -3.64 -0.64
C LEU A 40 -0.39 -4.63 -1.76
N ILE A 41 0.57 -4.27 -2.61
CA ILE A 41 1.11 -5.12 -3.67
C ILE A 41 2.44 -5.69 -3.19
N THR A 42 2.58 -7.01 -3.09
CA THR A 42 3.82 -7.65 -2.67
C THR A 42 4.90 -7.49 -3.73
N THR A 43 6.13 -7.25 -3.30
CA THR A 43 7.32 -7.24 -4.17
C THR A 43 8.18 -8.48 -3.98
N LYS A 44 7.83 -9.36 -3.04
CA LYS A 44 8.62 -10.56 -2.68
C LYS A 44 8.57 -11.66 -3.73
N ASN A 45 7.48 -11.72 -4.52
CA ASN A 45 7.25 -12.73 -5.54
C ASN A 45 6.51 -12.13 -6.74
N GLY A 46 6.38 -12.90 -7.82
CA GLY A 46 5.72 -12.48 -9.06
C GLY A 46 4.23 -12.80 -9.19
N GLU A 47 3.57 -13.35 -8.15
CA GLU A 47 2.13 -13.65 -8.19
C GLU A 47 1.34 -12.34 -8.17
N LEU A 48 0.36 -12.19 -9.08
CA LEU A 48 -0.49 -11.00 -9.12
C LEU A 48 -1.55 -11.05 -8.02
N GLU A 49 -1.72 -9.92 -7.36
CA GLU A 49 -2.72 -9.72 -6.33
C GLU A 49 -4.13 -9.78 -6.93
N ASN A 50 -5.09 -10.24 -6.13
CA ASN A 50 -6.50 -10.14 -6.49
C ASN A 50 -6.94 -8.67 -6.45
N PRO A 51 -7.33 -8.05 -7.58
CA PRO A 51 -7.71 -6.64 -7.62
C PRO A 51 -8.88 -6.30 -6.67
N GLN A 52 -9.85 -7.21 -6.54
CA GLN A 52 -11.00 -7.00 -5.65
C GLN A 52 -10.60 -7.09 -4.17
N GLY A 53 -9.63 -7.93 -3.85
CA GLY A 53 -9.06 -8.02 -2.50
C GLY A 53 -8.34 -6.71 -2.11
N VAL A 54 -7.54 -6.16 -3.01
CA VAL A 54 -6.84 -4.88 -2.78
C VAL A 54 -7.85 -3.74 -2.59
N LYS A 55 -8.88 -3.66 -3.43
CA LYS A 55 -9.96 -2.66 -3.29
C LYS A 55 -10.72 -2.80 -1.96
N ALA A 56 -10.99 -4.03 -1.53
CA ALA A 56 -11.63 -4.27 -0.23
C ALA A 56 -10.76 -3.78 0.94
N ARG A 57 -9.43 -3.98 0.86
CA ARG A 57 -8.48 -3.46 1.85
C ARG A 57 -8.40 -1.93 1.85
N LEU A 58 -8.43 -1.29 0.68
CA LEU A 58 -8.51 0.17 0.59
C LEU A 58 -9.82 0.70 1.22
N ALA A 59 -10.95 0.03 0.96
CA ALA A 59 -12.23 0.38 1.57
C ALA A 59 -12.24 0.18 3.10
N GLU A 60 -11.56 -0.85 3.61
CA GLU A 60 -11.36 -1.08 5.05
C GLU A 60 -10.53 0.06 5.67
N ALA A 61 -9.42 0.46 5.04
CA ALA A 61 -8.60 1.59 5.51
C ALA A 61 -9.39 2.90 5.52
N ALA A 62 -10.25 3.11 4.51
CA ALA A 62 -11.13 4.28 4.40
C ALA A 62 -12.16 4.42 5.53
N GLN A 63 -12.34 3.39 6.37
CA GLN A 63 -13.15 3.49 7.59
C GLN A 63 -12.46 4.29 8.70
N TYR A 64 -11.14 4.48 8.63
CA TYR A 64 -10.32 5.10 9.67
C TYR A 64 -9.70 6.45 9.27
N VAL A 65 -9.43 6.64 7.97
CA VAL A 65 -8.85 7.86 7.40
C VAL A 65 -9.54 8.16 6.07
N PRO A 66 -9.78 9.42 5.70
CA PRO A 66 -10.48 9.74 4.44
C PRO A 66 -9.79 9.15 3.21
N LEU A 67 -10.56 8.74 2.20
CA LEU A 67 -10.04 8.10 0.99
C LEU A 67 -9.09 9.03 0.21
N GLU A 68 -9.33 10.34 0.26
CA GLU A 68 -8.47 11.37 -0.33
C GLU A 68 -7.09 11.52 0.36
N GLN A 69 -6.91 10.87 1.51
CA GLN A 69 -5.64 10.78 2.23
C GLN A 69 -4.96 9.41 2.07
N ILE A 70 -5.53 8.51 1.27
CA ILE A 70 -4.99 7.17 1.01
C ILE A 70 -4.35 7.17 -0.40
N CYS A 71 -3.20 6.52 -0.53
CA CYS A 71 -2.60 6.14 -1.80
C CYS A 71 -2.31 4.64 -1.82
N LEU A 72 -2.17 4.06 -3.01
CA LEU A 72 -1.75 2.69 -3.22
C LEU A 72 -0.28 2.66 -3.67
N SER A 73 0.49 1.68 -3.20
CA SER A 73 1.82 1.37 -3.71
C SER A 73 2.14 -0.12 -3.58
N PRO A 74 3.29 -0.58 -4.09
CA PRO A 74 3.90 -1.80 -3.62
C PRO A 74 4.34 -1.67 -2.16
N GLN A 75 4.48 -2.79 -1.46
CA GLN A 75 4.96 -2.81 -0.07
C GLN A 75 6.33 -2.16 0.09
N CYS A 76 7.20 -2.28 -0.90
CA CYS A 76 8.60 -1.90 -0.82
C CYS A 76 9.13 -1.72 -2.26
N GLY A 77 10.43 -1.49 -2.41
CA GLY A 77 11.06 -1.55 -3.73
C GLY A 77 11.00 -2.95 -4.35
N PHE A 78 11.32 -3.03 -5.64
CA PHE A 78 11.51 -4.31 -6.34
C PHE A 78 12.95 -4.84 -6.23
N ALA A 79 13.88 -4.06 -5.64
CA ALA A 79 15.30 -4.40 -5.50
C ALA A 79 15.75 -4.49 -4.02
N SER A 80 14.88 -5.00 -3.13
CA SER A 80 15.00 -4.79 -1.67
C SER A 80 16.02 -5.67 -0.95
N THR A 81 16.65 -6.64 -1.61
CA THR A 81 17.57 -7.62 -1.01
C THR A 81 18.81 -7.82 -1.88
N GLU A 82 19.97 -8.14 -1.28
CA GLU A 82 21.19 -8.49 -2.03
C GLU A 82 20.98 -9.73 -2.93
N GLU A 83 20.11 -10.66 -2.49
CA GLU A 83 19.72 -11.85 -3.24
C GLU A 83 18.65 -11.58 -4.31
N GLY A 84 18.11 -10.35 -4.35
CA GLY A 84 16.97 -9.97 -5.19
C GLY A 84 15.63 -10.53 -4.69
N ASN A 85 14.55 -9.96 -5.20
CA ASN A 85 13.22 -10.53 -5.01
C ASN A 85 12.98 -11.65 -6.04
N ALA A 86 12.11 -12.63 -5.70
CA ALA A 86 11.80 -13.74 -6.58
C ALA A 86 10.76 -13.36 -7.66
N LEU A 87 11.09 -12.41 -8.53
CA LEU A 87 10.28 -12.00 -9.68
C LEU A 87 11.12 -11.60 -10.89
N SER A 88 10.58 -11.82 -12.09
CA SER A 88 11.15 -11.30 -13.34
C SER A 88 10.78 -9.84 -13.57
N GLU A 89 11.49 -9.18 -14.49
CA GLU A 89 11.15 -7.83 -14.94
C GLU A 89 9.72 -7.75 -15.52
N ASP A 90 9.30 -8.76 -16.28
CA ASP A 90 7.93 -8.82 -16.80
C ASP A 90 6.88 -8.88 -15.69
N GLN A 91 7.14 -9.67 -14.63
CA GLN A 91 6.27 -9.76 -13.46
C GLN A 91 6.24 -8.44 -12.69
N GLN A 92 7.38 -7.75 -12.55
CA GLN A 92 7.44 -6.41 -11.97
C GLN A 92 6.54 -5.45 -12.74
N TRP A 93 6.64 -5.41 -14.07
CA TRP A 93 5.79 -4.52 -14.88
C TRP A 93 4.32 -4.92 -14.86
N GLN A 94 4.00 -6.22 -14.75
CA GLN A 94 2.61 -6.64 -14.55
C GLN A 94 2.04 -6.13 -13.22
N LYS A 95 2.85 -6.14 -12.15
CA LYS A 95 2.45 -5.56 -10.85
C LYS A 95 2.21 -4.06 -10.92
N VAL A 96 3.10 -3.30 -11.58
CA VAL A 96 2.91 -1.85 -11.79
C VAL A 96 1.63 -1.57 -12.60
N ARG A 97 1.36 -2.35 -13.66
CA ARG A 97 0.12 -2.20 -14.44
C ARG A 97 -1.11 -2.50 -13.58
N LEU A 98 -1.07 -3.56 -12.78
CA LEU A 98 -2.15 -3.91 -11.85
C LEU A 98 -2.42 -2.77 -10.86
N GLU A 99 -1.37 -2.25 -10.22
CA GLU A 99 -1.45 -1.11 -9.31
C GLU A 99 -2.12 0.11 -9.97
N THR A 100 -1.66 0.49 -11.17
CA THR A 100 -2.26 1.62 -11.90
C THR A 100 -3.72 1.38 -12.29
N SER A 101 -4.08 0.13 -12.62
CA SER A 101 -5.47 -0.23 -12.95
C SER A 101 -6.37 -0.16 -11.74
N ILE A 102 -5.89 -0.62 -10.57
CA ILE A 102 -6.66 -0.53 -9.33
C ILE A 102 -6.82 0.93 -8.92
N ALA A 103 -5.76 1.73 -9.01
CA ALA A 103 -5.81 3.14 -8.68
C ALA A 103 -6.85 3.89 -9.55
N ALA A 104 -6.84 3.67 -10.87
CA ALA A 104 -7.81 4.28 -11.78
C ALA A 104 -9.27 3.84 -11.56
N ASP A 105 -9.48 2.68 -10.94
CA ASP A 105 -10.83 2.20 -10.58
C ASP A 105 -11.34 2.75 -9.24
N VAL A 106 -10.43 3.19 -8.36
CA VAL A 106 -10.75 3.67 -7.00
C VAL A 106 -10.85 5.20 -6.96
N TRP A 107 -9.97 5.89 -7.68
CA TRP A 107 -9.88 7.35 -7.76
C TRP A 107 -10.11 7.83 -9.19
#